data_AF-A0A535J0D5-F1
#
_entry.id   AF-A0A535J0D5-F1
#
_cell.length_a   1.000
_cell.length_b   1.000
_cell.length_c   1.000
_cell.angle_alpha   90.00
_cell.angle_beta   90.00
_cell.angle_gamma   90.00
#
_symmetry.space_group_name_H-M   'P 1'
#
loop_
_entity.id
_entity.type
_entity.pdbx_description
1 polymer ?
#
loop_
_entity_poly.entity_id
_entity_poly.type
_entity_poly.pdbx_seq_one_letter_code
_entity_poly.pdbx_strand_id
1 'polypeptide(L)'
;MSILSVLVKAIVGGVAVVGFAALGTAGHPKRFAGLFAAAPSVALASLAMTVALKGPAATVPYAQGMLIGSAGMLAYCLLSLYLIDRLHALAGSILSWLAWLAVAGGLYLALER
;
A
#
# COMPACT_ATOMS: atom_id res chain seq x y z
N MET A 1 -18.24 11.49 11.85
CA MET A 1 -16.80 11.22 12.01
C MET A 1 -16.20 12.47 12.66
N SER A 2 -15.73 12.41 13.89
CA SER A 2 -15.30 13.61 14.64
C SER A 2 -13.95 14.13 14.16
N ILE A 3 -13.74 15.44 14.18
CA ILE A 3 -12.46 16.08 13.78
C ILE A 3 -11.27 15.53 14.60
N LEU A 4 -11.52 15.18 15.85
CA LEU A 4 -10.57 14.53 16.74
C LEU A 4 -10.03 13.21 16.16
N SER A 5 -10.89 12.39 15.55
CA SER A 5 -10.49 11.12 14.95
C SER A 5 -9.56 11.28 13.74
N VAL A 6 -9.74 12.36 12.97
CA VAL A 6 -8.87 12.70 11.84
C VAL A 6 -7.52 13.21 12.35
N LEU A 7 -7.53 14.05 13.39
CA LEU A 7 -6.32 14.57 14.01
C LEU A 7 -5.46 13.44 14.60
N VAL A 8 -6.08 12.48 15.31
CA VAL A 8 -5.38 11.31 15.85
C VAL A 8 -4.82 10.44 14.73
N LYS A 9 -5.58 10.20 13.65
CA LYS A 9 -5.08 9.47 12.47
C LYS A 9 -3.90 10.19 11.82
N ALA A 10 -3.92 11.52 11.74
CA ALA A 10 -2.83 12.31 11.18
C ALA A 10 -1.56 12.21 12.03
N ILE A 11 -1.68 12.24 13.36
CA ILE A 11 -0.54 12.08 14.27
C ILE A 11 0.03 10.66 14.18
N VAL A 12 -0.81 9.63 14.33
CA VAL A 12 -0.38 8.22 14.28
C VAL A 12 0.21 7.88 12.90
N GLY A 13 -0.44 8.33 11.83
CA GLY A 13 0.05 8.21 10.47
C GLY A 13 1.37 8.93 10.24
N GLY A 14 1.51 10.16 10.76
CA GLY A 14 2.75 10.93 10.68
C GLY A 14 3.91 10.27 11.43
N VAL A 15 3.67 9.72 12.62
CA VAL A 15 4.68 8.96 13.37
C VAL A 15 5.10 7.71 12.60
N ALA A 16 4.13 6.99 12.02
CA ALA A 16 4.42 5.85 11.16
C ALA A 16 5.25 6.27 9.94
N VAL A 17 4.90 7.37 9.26
CA VAL A 17 5.64 7.92 8.11
C VAL A 17 7.10 8.18 8.48
N VAL A 18 7.37 8.79 9.63
CA VAL A 18 8.74 9.04 10.12
C VAL A 18 9.48 7.74 10.39
N GLY A 19 8.84 6.76 11.04
CA GLY A 19 9.42 5.44 11.28
C GLY A 19 9.78 4.70 9.99
N PHE A 20 8.86 4.68 9.02
CA PHE A 20 9.10 4.07 7.71
C PHE A 20 10.13 4.82 6.87
N ALA A 21 10.22 6.14 7.00
CA ALA A 21 11.29 6.93 6.38
C ALA A 21 12.66 6.61 7.01
N ALA A 22 12.73 6.44 8.33
CA ALA A 22 13.95 6.01 9.02
C ALA A 22 14.39 4.60 8.57
N LEU A 23 13.45 3.65 8.48
CA LEU A 23 13.72 2.31 7.96
C LEU A 23 14.12 2.34 6.47
N GLY A 24 13.42 3.13 5.66
CA GLY A 24 13.68 3.25 4.22
C GLY A 24 14.95 4.03 3.87
N THR A 25 15.49 4.82 4.81
CA THR A 25 16.80 5.48 4.67
C THR A 25 17.96 4.60 5.15
N ALA A 26 17.70 3.64 6.05
CA ALA A 26 18.67 2.63 6.46
C ALA A 26 18.97 1.62 5.34
N GLY A 27 17.99 1.31 4.49
CA GLY A 27 18.18 0.50 3.28
C GLY A 27 18.81 1.30 2.14
N HIS A 28 19.94 0.83 1.61
CA HIS A 28 20.47 1.34 0.33
C HIS A 28 19.76 0.62 -0.83
N PRO A 29 19.20 1.32 -1.83
CA PRO A 29 19.17 2.78 -2.05
C PRO A 29 18.05 3.52 -1.29
N LYS A 30 18.25 4.82 -0.99
CA LYS A 30 17.32 5.74 -0.29
C LYS A 30 15.92 5.93 -0.94
N ARG A 31 15.64 5.25 -2.06
CA ARG A 31 14.39 5.36 -2.83
C ARG A 31 13.20 4.71 -2.11
N PHE A 32 13.47 3.82 -1.15
CA PHE A 32 12.42 3.13 -0.40
C PHE A 32 11.74 3.98 0.66
N ALA A 33 12.39 5.06 1.12
CA ALA A 33 11.79 5.96 2.10
C ALA A 33 10.46 6.55 1.60
N GLY A 34 10.38 6.98 0.33
CA GLY A 34 9.14 7.50 -0.26
C GLY A 34 8.07 6.43 -0.45
N LEU A 35 8.47 5.21 -0.86
CA LEU A 35 7.54 4.10 -1.08
C LEU A 35 6.88 3.61 0.21
N PHE A 36 7.65 3.52 1.31
CA PHE A 36 7.13 3.08 2.61
C PHE A 36 6.43 4.20 3.41
N ALA A 37 6.83 5.45 3.20
CA ALA A 37 6.24 6.60 3.88
C ALA A 37 4.78 6.88 3.45
N ALA A 38 4.46 6.79 2.16
CA ALA A 38 3.18 7.33 1.68
C ALA A 38 1.99 6.35 1.82
N ALA A 39 2.07 5.17 1.20
CA ALA A 39 0.92 4.27 1.10
C ALA A 39 0.77 3.32 2.30
N PRO A 40 1.82 2.59 2.76
CA PRO A 40 1.70 1.64 3.86
C PRO A 40 1.44 2.31 5.22
N SER A 41 2.10 3.44 5.49
CA SER A 41 2.02 4.15 6.78
C SER A 41 0.61 4.63 7.10
N VAL A 42 -0.06 5.26 6.13
CA VAL A 42 -1.43 5.78 6.29
C VAL A 42 -2.43 4.64 6.43
N ALA A 43 -2.23 3.56 5.66
CA ALA A 43 -3.07 2.38 5.71
C ALA A 43 -2.97 1.66 7.06
N LEU A 44 -1.75 1.48 7.60
CA LEU A 44 -1.52 0.89 8.92
C LEU A 44 -2.09 1.77 10.05
N ALA A 45 -1.91 3.08 9.99
CA ALA A 45 -2.50 4.00 10.98
C ALA A 45 -4.03 3.94 10.98
N SER A 46 -4.66 3.87 9.80
CA SER A 46 -6.11 3.68 9.69
C SER A 46 -6.57 2.32 10.21
N LEU A 47 -5.82 1.25 9.93
CA LEU A 47 -6.14 -0.09 10.43
C LEU A 47 -6.05 -0.14 11.96
N ALA A 48 -4.97 0.37 12.55
CA ALA A 48 -4.79 0.43 14.00
C ALA A 48 -5.90 1.23 14.69
N MET A 49 -6.28 2.38 14.13
CA MET A 49 -7.42 3.16 14.63
C MET A 49 -8.74 2.41 14.50
N THR A 50 -8.92 1.62 13.44
CA THR A 50 -10.14 0.81 13.25
C THR A 50 -10.20 -0.33 14.25
N VAL A 51 -9.07 -0.98 14.56
CA VAL A 51 -8.98 -1.98 15.64
C VAL A 51 -9.36 -1.33 16.98
N ALA A 52 -8.81 -0.15 17.28
CA ALA A 52 -9.05 0.54 18.55
C ALA A 52 -10.50 1.00 18.72
N LEU A 53 -11.18 1.41 17.64
CA LEU A 53 -12.54 1.97 17.69
C LEU A 53 -13.65 0.94 17.48
N LYS A 54 -13.42 -0.07 16.64
CA LYS A 54 -14.45 -1.04 16.20
C LYS A 54 -14.13 -2.49 16.55
N GLY A 55 -12.96 -2.74 17.14
CA GLY A 55 -12.50 -4.08 17.50
C GLY A 55 -11.90 -4.87 16.32
N PRO A 56 -11.24 -6.01 16.60
CA PRO A 56 -10.46 -6.76 15.60
C PRO A 56 -11.33 -7.36 14.49
N ALA A 57 -12.54 -7.82 14.82
CA ALA A 57 -13.45 -8.45 13.85
C ALA A 57 -13.82 -7.51 12.70
N ALA A 58 -13.95 -6.21 12.98
CA ALA A 58 -14.24 -5.20 11.96
C ALA A 58 -13.05 -4.86 11.05
N THR A 59 -11.85 -5.37 11.35
CA THR A 59 -10.61 -5.07 10.59
C THR A 59 -10.20 -6.13 9.58
N VAL A 60 -10.75 -7.34 9.69
CA VAL A 60 -10.48 -8.46 8.79
C VAL A 60 -10.63 -8.10 7.30
N PRO A 61 -11.73 -7.49 6.84
CA PRO A 61 -11.88 -7.16 5.41
C PRO A 61 -10.87 -6.11 4.94
N TYR A 62 -10.52 -5.14 5.80
CA TYR A 62 -9.49 -4.14 5.46
C TYR A 62 -8.10 -4.78 5.33
N ALA A 63 -7.76 -5.72 6.22
CA ALA A 63 -6.50 -6.44 6.16
C ALA A 63 -6.43 -7.36 4.92
N GLN A 64 -7.51 -8.03 4.57
CA GLN A 64 -7.59 -8.84 3.33
C GLN A 64 -7.41 -7.98 2.08
N GLY A 65 -8.09 -6.83 2.00
CA GLY A 65 -7.90 -5.88 0.91
C GLY A 65 -6.47 -5.36 0.78
N MET A 66 -5.79 -5.11 1.91
CA MET A 66 -4.36 -4.73 1.90
C MET A 66 -3.46 -5.85 1.35
N LEU A 67 -3.73 -7.11 1.71
CA LEU A 67 -2.99 -8.27 1.18
C LEU A 67 -3.19 -8.42 -0.33
N ILE A 68 -4.43 -8.33 -0.80
CA ILE A 68 -4.76 -8.40 -2.23
C ILE A 68 -4.07 -7.27 -3.00
N GLY A 69 -4.12 -6.04 -2.49
CA GLY A 69 -3.44 -4.88 -3.08
C GLY A 69 -1.91 -5.03 -3.10
N SER A 70 -1.33 -5.66 -2.08
CA SER A 70 0.11 -5.95 -2.03
C SER A 70 0.56 -6.95 -3.09
N ALA A 71 -0.26 -7.99 -3.34
CA ALA A 71 0.00 -8.96 -4.41
C ALA A 71 -0.04 -8.29 -5.79
N GLY A 72 -1.01 -7.39 -6.02
CA GLY A 72 -1.03 -6.55 -7.21
C GLY A 72 0.25 -5.71 -7.34
N MET A 73 0.71 -5.09 -6.25
CA MET A 73 1.91 -4.24 -6.27
C MET A 73 3.19 -5.04 -6.60
N LEU A 74 3.29 -6.29 -6.14
CA LEU A 74 4.38 -7.18 -6.54
C LEU A 74 4.35 -7.46 -8.04
N ALA A 75 3.17 -7.74 -8.61
CA ALA A 75 3.02 -7.93 -10.05
C ALA A 75 3.40 -6.67 -10.84
N TYR A 76 2.98 -5.49 -10.37
CA TYR A 76 3.38 -4.19 -10.93
C TYR A 76 4.90 -4.03 -10.96
N CYS A 77 5.58 -4.28 -9.84
CA CYS A 77 7.03 -4.12 -9.73
C CYS A 77 7.78 -5.10 -10.65
N LEU A 78 7.36 -6.37 -10.68
CA LEU A 78 7.98 -7.38 -11.53
C LEU A 78 7.81 -7.09 -13.02
N LEU A 79 6.59 -6.70 -13.44
CA LEU A 79 6.36 -6.29 -14.83
C LEU A 79 7.13 -5.02 -15.16
N SER A 80 7.18 -4.04 -14.27
CA SER A 80 7.89 -2.78 -14.52
C SER A 80 9.38 -3.04 -14.80
N LEU A 81 10.03 -3.91 -14.03
CA LEU A 81 11.42 -4.31 -14.26
C LEU A 81 11.63 -4.94 -15.64
N TYR A 82 10.67 -5.71 -16.13
CA TYR A 82 10.79 -6.41 -17.41
C TYR A 82 10.39 -5.55 -18.63
N LEU A 83 9.33 -4.74 -18.49
CA LEU A 83 8.71 -4.02 -19.60
C LEU A 83 9.36 -2.66 -19.88
N ILE A 84 9.90 -1.99 -18.86
CA ILE A 84 10.53 -0.67 -19.03
C ILE A 84 11.76 -0.79 -19.93
N ASP A 85 12.55 -1.85 -19.79
CA ASP A 85 13.72 -2.11 -20.64
C ASP A 85 13.34 -2.51 -22.08
N ARG A 86 12.11 -2.99 -22.31
CA ARG A 86 11.68 -3.53 -23.61
C ARG A 86 10.86 -2.57 -24.46
N LEU A 87 10.02 -1.73 -23.85
CA LEU A 87 8.89 -1.08 -24.54
C LEU A 87 8.81 0.44 -24.37
N HIS A 88 9.91 1.11 -23.99
CA HIS A 88 9.94 2.50 -23.51
C HIS A 88 9.21 2.71 -22.17
N ALA A 89 9.73 3.65 -21.37
CA ALA A 89 9.28 3.90 -19.99
C ALA A 89 7.77 4.17 -19.86
N LEU A 90 7.17 4.85 -20.85
CA LEU A 90 5.75 5.24 -20.80
C LEU A 90 4.83 4.03 -20.99
N ALA A 91 5.06 3.22 -22.03
CA ALA A 91 4.23 2.04 -22.30
C ALA A 91 4.45 0.96 -21.24
N GLY A 92 5.69 0.77 -20.78
CA GLY A 92 6.01 -0.15 -19.69
C GLY A 92 5.29 0.21 -18.38
N SER A 93 5.20 1.50 -18.06
CA SER A 93 4.47 1.98 -16.87
C SER A 93 2.96 1.74 -16.98
N ILE A 94 2.35 2.02 -18.14
CA ILE A 94 0.90 1.82 -18.37
C ILE A 94 0.54 0.34 -18.26
N LEU A 95 1.28 -0.54 -18.93
CA LEU A 95 1.05 -1.99 -18.90
C LEU A 95 1.23 -2.58 -17.50
N SER A 96 2.23 -2.10 -16.75
CA SER A 96 2.42 -2.53 -15.36
C SER A 96 1.24 -2.11 -14.49
N TRP A 97 0.68 -0.92 -14.72
CA TRP A 97 -0.53 -0.44 -14.05
C TRP A 97 -1.76 -1.30 -14.35
N LEU A 98 -1.90 -1.75 -15.61
CA LEU A 98 -2.96 -2.69 -16.01
C LEU A 98 -2.76 -4.06 -15.35
N ALA A 99 -1.52 -4.53 -15.23
CA ALA A 99 -1.24 -5.78 -14.52
C ALA A 99 -1.55 -5.69 -13.02
N TRP A 100 -1.29 -4.54 -12.39
CA TRP A 100 -1.74 -4.27 -11.02
C TRP A 100 -3.25 -4.42 -10.88
N LEU A 101 -4.01 -3.75 -11.75
CA LEU A 101 -5.48 -3.83 -11.75
C LEU A 101 -5.98 -5.25 -12.04
N ALA A 102 -5.38 -5.96 -12.98
CA ALA A 102 -5.76 -7.32 -13.34
C ALA A 102 -5.53 -8.29 -12.18
N VAL A 103 -4.37 -8.20 -11.50
CA VAL A 103 -4.04 -9.08 -10.37
C VAL A 103 -4.85 -8.73 -9.14
N ALA A 104 -4.91 -7.44 -8.76
CA ALA A 104 -5.69 -7.00 -7.61
C ALA A 104 -7.19 -7.26 -7.80
N GLY A 105 -7.74 -6.89 -8.96
CA GLY A 105 -9.14 -7.13 -9.31
C GLY A 105 -9.46 -8.63 -9.46
N GLY A 106 -8.56 -9.41 -10.05
CA GLY A 106 -8.72 -10.85 -10.19
C GLY A 106 -8.73 -11.58 -8.86
N LEU A 107 -7.79 -11.25 -7.95
CA LEU A 107 -7.74 -11.79 -6.60
C LEU A 107 -8.95 -11.36 -5.77
N TYR A 108 -9.38 -10.10 -5.90
CA TYR A 108 -10.58 -9.59 -5.25
C TYR A 108 -11.83 -10.39 -5.67
N LEU A 109 -12.03 -10.59 -6.97
CA LEU A 109 -13.16 -11.36 -7.51
C LEU A 109 -13.07 -12.87 -7.23
N ALA A 110 -11.89 -13.40 -6.94
CA ALA A 110 -11.69 -14.81 -6.62
C ALA A 110 -11.87 -15.12 -5.13
N LEU A 111 -11.46 -14.20 -4.25
CA LEU A 111 -11.45 -14.37 -2.79
C LEU A 111 -12.69 -13.79 -2.10
N GLU A 112 -13.29 -12.72 -2.64
CA GLU A 112 -14.47 -12.06 -2.05
C GLU A 112 -15.78 -12.42 -2.78
N ARG A 113 -15.90 -13.68 -3.25
CA ARG A 113 -17.18 -14.22 -3.74
C ARG A 113 -18.18 -14.49 -2.62
#